data_AF-A0A7L1DH28-F1
#
_entry.id   AF-A0A7L1DH28-F1
#
_cell.length_a   1.000
_cell.length_b   1.000
_cell.length_c   1.000
_cell.angle_alpha   90.00
_cell.angle_beta   90.00
_cell.angle_gamma   90.00
#
_symmetry.space_group_name_H-M   'P 1'
#
loop_
_entity.id
_entity.type
_entity.pdbx_description
1 polymer ?
#
loop_
_entity_poly.entity_id
_entity_poly.type
_entity_poly.pdbx_seq_one_letter_code
_entity_poly.pdbx_strand_id
1 'polypeptide(L)'
;QHPGGEEVLLEQAGRDATESFEDVGHSTDAREMLKQYYIGELHPGPGRAGKQEFFVHCPREQWCCLTLSFWSTWLIPLVGALVLGLMYRYYMVDGKSS
;
A
#
# COMPACT_ATOMS: atom_id res chain seq x y z
N GLN A 1 -18.59 -19.93 7.81
CA GLN A 1 -18.96 -18.96 6.74
C GLN A 1 -19.45 -17.69 7.41
N HIS A 2 -19.12 -16.51 6.89
CA HIS A 2 -19.45 -15.23 7.50
C HIS A 2 -20.71 -14.63 6.87
N PRO A 3 -21.76 -14.31 7.65
CA PRO A 3 -23.01 -13.75 7.10
C PRO A 3 -22.84 -12.40 6.38
N GLY A 4 -21.83 -11.62 6.75
CA GLY A 4 -21.52 -10.33 6.15
C GLY A 4 -20.61 -10.38 4.93
N GLY A 5 -20.41 -11.56 4.31
CA GLY A 5 -19.53 -11.74 3.16
C GLY A 5 -18.06 -12.03 3.54
N GLU A 6 -17.27 -12.51 2.59
CA GLU A 6 -15.85 -12.83 2.79
C GLU A 6 -14.94 -11.62 2.58
N GLU A 7 -15.41 -10.63 1.83
CA GLU A 7 -14.69 -9.41 1.48
C GLU A 7 -14.17 -8.68 2.73
N VAL A 8 -15.01 -8.54 3.75
CA VAL A 8 -14.64 -7.88 5.01
C VAL A 8 -13.61 -8.66 5.83
N LEU A 9 -13.56 -9.99 5.67
CA LEU A 9 -12.54 -10.81 6.32
C LEU A 9 -11.20 -10.69 5.58
N LEU A 10 -11.24 -10.66 4.24
CA LEU A 10 -10.05 -10.52 3.40
C LEU A 10 -9.40 -9.14 3.58
N GLU A 11 -10.20 -8.08 3.69
CA GLU A 11 -9.69 -6.74 3.95
C GLU A 11 -8.93 -6.65 5.28
N GLN A 12 -9.36 -7.40 6.30
CA GLN A 12 -8.76 -7.43 7.63
C GLN A 12 -7.73 -8.57 7.82
N ALA A 13 -7.47 -9.37 6.79
CA ALA A 13 -6.58 -10.52 6.89
C ALA A 13 -5.14 -10.10 7.22
N GLY A 14 -4.50 -10.82 8.15
CA GLY A 14 -3.10 -10.59 8.54
C GLY A 14 -2.87 -9.40 9.49
N ARG A 15 -3.93 -8.72 9.95
CA ARG A 15 -3.86 -7.65 10.95
C ARG A 15 -4.80 -7.93 12.13
N ASP A 16 -4.64 -7.13 13.20
CA ASP A 16 -5.58 -7.16 14.32
C ASP A 16 -6.90 -6.49 13.91
N ALA A 17 -7.98 -7.29 13.90
CA ALA A 17 -9.32 -6.87 13.50
C ALA A 17 -10.24 -6.61 14.72
N THR A 18 -9.68 -6.57 15.94
CA THR A 18 -10.45 -6.42 17.18
C THR A 18 -11.33 -5.17 17.18
N GLU A 19 -10.78 -4.02 16.76
CA GLU A 19 -11.53 -2.76 16.68
C GLU A 19 -12.72 -2.88 15.72
N SER A 20 -12.48 -3.34 14.49
CA SER A 20 -13.54 -3.52 13.49
C SER A 20 -14.62 -4.54 13.93
N PHE A 21 -14.24 -5.56 14.69
CA PHE A 21 -15.19 -6.54 15.23
C PHE A 21 -16.09 -5.94 16.31
N GLU A 22 -15.52 -5.14 17.21
CA GLU A 22 -16.25 -4.49 18.31
C GLU A 22 -17.13 -3.33 17.81
N ASP A 23 -16.67 -2.54 16.83
CA ASP A 23 -17.41 -1.41 16.25
C ASP A 23 -18.73 -1.83 15.59
N VAL A 24 -18.76 -3.03 14.99
CA VAL A 24 -19.98 -3.60 14.39
C VAL A 24 -20.95 -4.11 15.46
N GLY A 25 -20.46 -4.44 16.66
CA GLY A 25 -21.31 -4.94 17.74
C GLY A 25 -21.83 -6.36 17.51
N HIS A 26 -20.94 -7.30 17.18
CA HIS A 26 -21.30 -8.70 16.97
C HIS A 26 -21.97 -9.35 18.19
N SER A 27 -22.96 -10.22 17.95
CA SER A 27 -23.71 -10.93 18.98
C SER A 27 -22.87 -11.92 19.79
N THR A 28 -23.42 -12.41 20.91
CA THR A 28 -22.75 -13.43 21.74
C THR A 28 -22.53 -14.74 20.99
N ASP A 29 -23.45 -15.12 20.11
CA ASP A 29 -23.33 -16.30 19.24
C ASP A 29 -22.16 -16.15 18.25
N ALA A 30 -21.99 -14.97 17.65
CA ALA A 30 -20.84 -14.69 16.79
C ALA A 30 -19.50 -14.79 17.55
N ARG A 31 -19.45 -14.34 18.80
CA ARG A 31 -18.28 -14.51 19.68
C ARG A 31 -18.04 -15.97 20.06
N GLU A 32 -19.09 -16.78 20.18
CA GLU A 32 -18.97 -18.22 20.42
C GLU A 32 -18.43 -18.94 19.19
N MET A 33 -18.91 -18.61 18.00
CA MET A 33 -18.36 -19.11 16.74
C MET A 33 -16.88 -18.75 16.58
N LEU A 34 -16.46 -17.54 16.96
CA LEU A 34 -15.05 -17.11 16.88
C LEU A 34 -14.11 -18.05 17.66
N LYS A 35 -14.55 -18.58 18.80
CA LYS A 35 -13.77 -19.55 19.61
C LYS A 35 -13.48 -20.85 18.86
N GLN A 36 -14.36 -21.26 17.95
CA GLN A 36 -14.18 -22.49 17.16
C GLN A 36 -13.04 -22.36 16.14
N TYR A 37 -12.71 -21.14 15.72
CA TYR A 37 -11.63 -20.83 14.79
C TYR A 37 -10.33 -20.36 15.48
N TYR A 38 -10.28 -20.45 16.82
CA TYR A 38 -9.11 -20.08 17.58
C TYR A 38 -7.97 -21.10 17.38
N ILE A 39 -6.84 -20.65 16.83
CA ILE A 39 -5.66 -21.48 16.56
C ILE A 39 -4.48 -21.21 17.50
N GLY A 40 -4.46 -20.06 18.20
CA GLY A 40 -3.39 -19.68 19.10
C GLY A 40 -3.29 -18.17 19.33
N GLU A 41 -2.34 -17.75 20.16
CA GLU A 41 -2.05 -16.36 20.48
C GLU A 41 -0.83 -15.83 19.69
N LEU A 42 -0.85 -14.53 19.39
CA LEU A 42 0.32 -13.85 18.82
C LEU A 42 1.43 -13.73 19.87
N HIS A 43 2.67 -14.09 19.48
CA HIS A 43 3.82 -13.95 20.36
C HIS A 43 3.98 -12.49 20.82
N PRO A 44 4.25 -12.22 22.11
CA PRO A 44 4.58 -10.88 22.58
C PRO A 44 5.90 -10.44 21.93
N GLY A 45 5.81 -9.68 20.84
CA GLY A 45 6.95 -9.03 20.21
C GLY A 45 7.30 -7.72 20.92
N PRO A 46 8.54 -7.21 20.78
CA PRO A 46 8.95 -5.90 21.29
C PRO A 46 8.30 -4.78 20.45
N GLY A 47 6.98 -4.59 20.59
CA GLY A 47 6.25 -3.67 19.70
C GLY A 47 4.81 -3.39 20.09
N ARG A 48 4.43 -3.55 21.36
CA ARG A 48 3.13 -3.09 21.88
C ARG A 48 3.19 -1.61 22.25
N ALA A 49 3.45 -0.76 21.27
CA ALA A 49 3.22 0.68 21.35
C ALA A 49 3.23 1.28 19.92
N GLY A 50 2.06 1.31 19.28
CA GLY A 50 1.84 2.07 18.05
C GLY A 50 1.81 1.23 16.79
N LYS A 51 0.64 1.24 16.13
CA LYS A 51 0.41 1.10 14.68
C LYS A 51 1.57 0.44 13.92
N GLN A 52 1.65 -0.88 13.96
CA GLN A 52 2.47 -1.59 12.99
C GLN A 52 1.66 -1.71 11.71
N GLU A 53 1.92 -0.80 10.76
CA GLU A 53 1.85 -1.17 9.36
C GLU A 53 2.71 -2.42 9.20
N PHE A 54 2.07 -3.57 9.12
CA PHE A 54 2.71 -4.81 8.70
C PHE A 54 3.11 -4.60 7.23
N PHE A 55 4.28 -4.00 7.03
CA PHE A 55 5.00 -4.11 5.77
C PHE A 55 5.29 -5.59 5.59
N VAL A 56 4.46 -6.25 4.79
CA VAL A 56 4.77 -7.54 4.18
C VAL A 56 6.09 -7.31 3.43
N HIS A 57 7.19 -7.68 4.07
CA HIS A 57 8.46 -7.79 3.40
C HIS A 57 8.34 -9.01 2.49
N CYS A 58 7.89 -8.79 1.25
CA CYS A 58 7.92 -9.82 0.22
C CYS A 58 9.38 -10.28 0.05
N PRO A 59 9.70 -11.56 0.27
CA PRO A 59 11.00 -12.07 -0.06
C PRO A 59 11.07 -12.26 -1.58
N ARG A 60 12.06 -11.61 -2.20
CA ARG A 60 12.66 -11.99 -3.48
C ARG A 60 11.67 -12.01 -4.67
N GLU A 61 11.44 -10.84 -5.26
CA GLU A 61 11.75 -10.53 -6.66
C GLU A 61 11.83 -8.99 -6.84
N GLN A 62 12.91 -8.54 -7.47
CA GLN A 62 13.55 -7.23 -7.46
C GLN A 62 12.73 -6.05 -8.03
N TRP A 63 11.43 -6.19 -8.34
CA TRP A 63 10.80 -5.37 -9.39
C TRP A 63 9.75 -4.33 -8.96
N CYS A 64 9.45 -4.14 -7.66
CA CYS A 64 8.44 -3.13 -7.24
C CYS A 64 8.99 -1.73 -6.94
N CYS A 65 10.31 -1.54 -6.82
CA CYS A 65 10.87 -0.22 -6.48
C CYS A 65 11.23 0.64 -7.71
N LEU A 66 11.20 0.06 -8.92
CA LEU A 66 11.50 0.79 -10.15
C LEU A 66 10.27 1.42 -10.83
N THR A 67 9.06 1.22 -10.28
CA THR A 67 7.85 1.88 -10.78
C THR A 67 7.36 2.94 -9.79
N LEU A 68 8.15 4.00 -9.71
CA LEU A 68 7.67 5.39 -9.72
C LEU A 68 6.75 5.77 -8.55
N SER A 69 7.32 6.52 -7.59
CA SER A 69 6.54 7.51 -6.85
C SER A 69 5.65 8.28 -7.83
N PHE A 70 4.35 8.45 -7.50
CA PHE A 70 3.33 9.09 -8.34
C PHE A 70 3.78 10.40 -9.02
N TRP A 71 4.73 11.11 -8.40
CA TRP A 71 5.31 12.35 -8.87
C TRP A 71 6.33 12.18 -9.99
N SER A 72 7.08 11.07 -10.02
CA SER A 72 8.12 10.81 -11.01
C SER A 72 7.57 10.50 -12.40
N THR A 73 6.40 9.86 -12.48
CA THR A 73 5.76 9.49 -13.75
C THR A 73 5.30 10.70 -14.55
N TRP A 74 4.96 11.81 -13.90
CA TRP A 74 4.46 13.02 -14.55
C TRP A 74 5.51 14.11 -14.66
N LEU A 75 6.36 14.29 -13.65
CA LEU A 75 7.35 15.37 -13.65
C LEU A 75 8.52 15.09 -14.59
N ILE A 76 8.99 13.85 -14.70
CA ILE A 76 10.17 13.53 -15.52
C ILE A 76 9.88 13.75 -17.02
N PRO A 77 8.75 13.28 -17.60
CA PRO A 77 8.43 13.56 -19.00
C PRO A 77 8.23 15.06 -19.29
N LEU A 78 7.60 15.80 -18.36
CA LEU A 78 7.34 17.23 -18.53
C LEU A 78 8.63 18.05 -18.52
N VAL A 79 9.56 17.73 -17.60
CA VAL A 79 10.88 18.38 -17.52
C VAL A 79 11.73 18.00 -18.74
N GLY A 80 11.70 16.74 -19.17
CA GLY A 80 12.41 16.28 -20.37
C GLY A 80 11.98 17.03 -21.64
N ALA A 81 10.67 17.19 -21.85
CA ALA A 81 10.13 17.94 -22.97
C ALA A 81 10.54 19.44 -22.94
N LEU A 82 10.54 20.05 -21.74
CA LEU A 82 10.97 21.45 -21.57
C LEU A 82 12.45 21.63 -21.94
N VAL A 83 13.33 20.74 -21.47
CA VAL A 83 14.78 20.81 -21.76
C VAL A 83 15.06 20.60 -23.25
N LEU A 84 14.44 19.59 -23.87
CA LEU A 84 14.58 19.34 -25.32
C LEU A 84 14.07 20.53 -26.16
N GLY A 85 12.96 21.14 -25.75
CA GLY A 85 12.40 22.32 -26.42
C GLY A 85 13.31 23.55 -26.32
N LEU A 86 13.85 23.84 -25.13
CA LEU A 86 14.80 24.95 -24.93
C LEU A 86 16.10 24.72 -25.70
N MET A 87 16.62 23.48 -25.69
CA MET A 87 17.81 23.10 -26.45
C MET A 87 17.59 23.28 -27.96
N TYR A 88 16.48 22.79 -28.50
CA TYR A 88 16.12 22.98 -29.90
C TYR A 88 16.00 24.46 -30.27
N ARG A 89 15.38 25.28 -29.40
CA ARG A 89 15.27 26.73 -29.60
C ARG A 89 16.63 27.42 -29.61
N TYR A 90 17.55 27.01 -28.75
CA TYR A 90 18.93 27.51 -28.73
C TYR A 90 19.65 27.21 -30.05
N TYR A 91 19.65 25.93 -30.48
CA TYR A 91 20.32 25.53 -31.72
C TYR A 91 19.71 26.14 -32.99
N MET A 92 18.39 26.32 -33.05
CA MET A 92 17.73 26.93 -34.21
C MET A 92 17.92 28.44 -34.28
N VAL A 93 18.08 29.12 -33.14
CA VAL A 93 18.36 30.57 -33.09
C VAL A 93 19.83 30.84 -33.43
N ASP A 94 20.76 30.07 -32.86
CA ASP A 94 22.19 30.24 -33.15
C ASP A 94 22.58 29.70 -34.53
N GLY A 95 21.93 28.61 -34.98
CA GLY A 95 22.16 28.02 -36.31
C GLY A 95 21.68 28.88 -37.49
N LYS A 96 20.93 29.96 -37.24
CA LYS A 96 20.49 30.90 -38.28
C LYS A 96 21.35 32.17 -38.34
N SER A 97 22.40 32.26 -37.53
CA SER A 97 23.27 33.44 -37.41
C SER A 97 24.62 33.28 -38.14
N SER A 98 24.81 32.21 -38.92
CA SER A 98 26.00 32.00 -39.76
C SER A 98 25.66 31.87 -41.24
#